data_AF-A0A060WQW4-F1
#
_entry.id   AF-A0A060WQW4-F1
#
_cell.length_a   1.000
_cell.length_b   1.000
_cell.length_c   1.000
_cell.angle_alpha   90.00
_cell.angle_beta   90.00
_cell.angle_gamma   90.00
#
_symmetry.space_group_name_H-M   'P 1'
#
loop_
_entity.id
_entity.type
_entity.pdbx_description
1 polymer ?
#
loop_
_entity_poly.entity_id
_entity_poly.type
_entity_poly.pdbx_seq_one_letter_code
_entity_poly.pdbx_strand_id
1 'polypeptide(L)'
;MEEARKGVLGHLNMLEMEANNLELKQQELRQRGRQEELNANLQALLSKRDQLKAEIKANTSLQKMRTLLDRTGFPYERNEDVDNLEDGSDNSQLLLMMARHTQLKDLLHAHHLIGGYDVLQTRKGKGVCVSLATAYEGVYLETYNLEIDLGSDLRIYRHNIPPFIPLERLVTQGNMQTDIKDFLDTLSQYLNAYAGRKQQLHLTKEIHSSVQVVESNALCTILVLMFTIPGEKAEATLCTLQYADHTQRLPTRVNIESEGTTHKHQLDT
;
A
#
# COMPACT_ATOMS: atom_id res chain seq x y z
N MET A 1 -36.39 -77.89 -31.61
CA MET A 1 -37.59 -77.04 -31.72
C MET A 1 -38.15 -76.86 -30.32
N GLU A 2 -37.86 -75.74 -29.65
CA GLU A 2 -38.74 -75.06 -28.67
C GLU A 2 -38.01 -73.83 -28.11
N GLU A 3 -37.76 -72.87 -28.99
CA GLU A 3 -37.72 -71.47 -28.60
C GLU A 3 -39.07 -70.84 -29.00
N ALA A 4 -39.52 -69.91 -28.16
CA ALA A 4 -40.76 -69.12 -28.22
C ALA A 4 -41.98 -69.82 -27.61
N ARG A 5 -42.60 -69.32 -26.54
CA ARG A 5 -42.89 -67.90 -26.25
C ARG A 5 -42.94 -67.66 -24.73
N LYS A 6 -41.88 -67.11 -24.14
CA LYS A 6 -42.09 -66.17 -23.02
C LYS A 6 -42.98 -65.07 -23.60
N GLY A 7 -44.22 -64.95 -23.13
CA GLY A 7 -45.16 -63.96 -23.67
C GLY A 7 -44.53 -62.57 -23.69
N VAL A 8 -44.88 -61.74 -24.66
CA VAL A 8 -44.32 -60.38 -24.85
C VAL A 8 -44.30 -59.60 -23.53
N LEU A 9 -45.35 -59.75 -22.72
CA LEU A 9 -45.47 -59.16 -21.38
C LEU A 9 -44.44 -59.67 -20.36
N GLY A 10 -44.09 -60.96 -20.39
CA GLY A 10 -43.07 -61.53 -19.50
C GLY A 10 -41.65 -61.11 -19.87
N HIS A 11 -41.38 -60.88 -21.16
CA HIS A 11 -40.11 -60.30 -21.60
C HIS A 11 -40.02 -58.80 -21.28
N LEU A 12 -41.12 -58.05 -21.46
CA LEU A 12 -41.23 -56.65 -21.03
C LEU A 12 -41.00 -56.49 -19.53
N ASN A 13 -41.60 -57.34 -18.69
CA ASN A 13 -41.40 -57.30 -17.24
C ASN A 13 -39.94 -57.58 -16.84
N MET A 14 -39.26 -58.49 -17.55
CA MET A 14 -37.84 -58.75 -17.34
C MET A 14 -36.99 -57.53 -17.71
N LEU A 15 -37.27 -56.88 -18.83
CA LEU A 15 -36.59 -55.67 -19.27
C LEU A 15 -36.85 -54.48 -18.32
N GLU A 16 -38.06 -54.36 -17.78
CA GLU A 16 -38.41 -53.34 -16.78
C GLU A 16 -37.66 -53.57 -15.45
N MET A 17 -37.57 -54.83 -14.99
CA MET A 17 -36.76 -55.19 -13.84
C MET A 17 -35.26 -54.93 -14.05
N GLU A 18 -34.73 -55.19 -15.25
CA GLU A 18 -33.35 -54.88 -15.60
C GLU A 18 -33.10 -53.37 -15.68
N ALA A 19 -34.02 -52.60 -16.28
CA ALA A 19 -33.93 -51.14 -16.35
C ALA A 19 -33.94 -50.51 -14.96
N ASN A 20 -34.85 -50.93 -14.08
CA ASN A 20 -34.92 -50.46 -12.70
C ASN A 20 -33.64 -50.81 -11.90
N ASN A 21 -33.08 -52.01 -12.10
CA ASN A 21 -31.81 -52.40 -11.46
C ASN A 21 -30.61 -51.60 -11.98
N LEU A 22 -30.58 -51.26 -13.26
CA LEU A 22 -29.54 -50.41 -13.83
C LEU A 22 -29.64 -48.98 -13.32
N GLU A 23 -30.84 -48.44 -13.18
CA GLU A 23 -31.07 -47.12 -12.62
C GLU A 23 -30.64 -47.04 -11.14
N LEU A 24 -31.00 -48.04 -10.33
CA LEU A 24 -30.55 -48.17 -8.94
C LEU A 24 -29.02 -48.23 -8.84
N LYS A 25 -28.36 -49.07 -9.66
CA LYS A 25 -26.89 -49.15 -9.69
C LYS A 25 -26.24 -47.83 -10.13
N GLN A 26 -26.81 -47.14 -11.11
CA GLN A 26 -26.32 -45.82 -11.52
C GLN A 26 -26.47 -44.78 -10.41
N GLN A 27 -27.58 -44.82 -9.67
CA GLN A 27 -27.82 -43.92 -8.55
C GLN A 27 -26.85 -44.18 -7.40
N GLU A 28 -26.59 -45.45 -7.05
CA GLU A 28 -25.58 -45.83 -6.05
C GLU A 28 -24.17 -45.39 -6.44
N LEU A 29 -23.79 -45.56 -7.71
CA LEU A 29 -22.49 -45.10 -8.21
C LEU A 29 -22.35 -43.58 -8.14
N ARG A 30 -23.42 -42.83 -8.49
CA ARG A 30 -23.45 -41.36 -8.36
C ARG A 30 -23.37 -40.91 -6.90
N GLN A 31 -24.07 -41.59 -6.00
CA GLN A 31 -24.01 -41.29 -4.57
C GLN A 31 -22.62 -41.59 -4.00
N ARG A 32 -22.02 -42.71 -4.38
CA ARG A 32 -20.67 -43.09 -3.98
C ARG A 32 -19.63 -42.10 -4.50
N GLY A 33 -19.71 -41.69 -5.78
CA GLY A 33 -18.84 -40.67 -6.35
C GLY A 33 -18.97 -39.33 -5.62
N ARG A 34 -20.21 -38.89 -5.33
CA ARG A 34 -20.45 -37.68 -4.54
C ARG A 34 -19.90 -37.79 -3.11
N GLN A 35 -19.96 -38.98 -2.50
CA GLN A 35 -19.44 -39.22 -1.17
C GLN A 35 -17.90 -39.27 -1.15
N GLU A 36 -17.29 -39.81 -2.19
CA GLU A 36 -15.84 -39.78 -2.39
C GLU A 36 -15.33 -38.34 -2.62
N GLU A 37 -16.01 -37.56 -3.45
CA GLU A 37 -15.72 -36.12 -3.64
C GLU A 37 -15.87 -35.33 -2.34
N LEU A 38 -16.96 -35.56 -1.59
CA LEU A 38 -17.20 -34.88 -0.31
C LEU A 38 -16.14 -35.25 0.73
N ASN A 39 -15.74 -36.52 0.79
CA ASN A 39 -14.67 -36.98 1.67
C ASN A 39 -13.31 -36.38 1.30
N ALA A 40 -12.99 -36.27 0.00
CA ALA A 40 -11.77 -35.60 -0.46
C ALA A 40 -11.76 -34.12 -0.07
N ASN A 41 -12.88 -33.43 -0.24
CA ASN A 41 -13.05 -32.04 0.19
C ASN A 41 -12.90 -31.89 1.71
N LEU A 42 -13.46 -32.82 2.50
CA LEU A 42 -13.33 -32.84 3.95
C LEU A 42 -11.86 -32.99 4.36
N GLN A 43 -11.12 -33.93 3.77
CA GLN A 43 -9.69 -34.12 4.05
C GLN A 43 -8.86 -32.90 3.67
N ALA A 44 -9.15 -32.25 2.54
CA ALA A 44 -8.49 -31.01 2.13
C ALA A 44 -8.76 -29.87 3.13
N LEU A 45 -10.01 -29.73 3.61
CA LEU A 45 -10.38 -28.74 4.62
C LEU A 45 -9.74 -29.03 5.98
N LEU A 46 -9.63 -30.30 6.39
CA LEU A 46 -8.93 -30.69 7.62
C LEU A 46 -7.45 -30.33 7.54
N SER A 47 -6.80 -30.61 6.40
CA SER A 47 -5.39 -30.28 6.18
C SER A 47 -5.17 -28.76 6.26
N LYS A 48 -6.05 -27.97 5.62
CA LYS A 48 -6.03 -26.50 5.71
C LYS A 48 -6.25 -26.00 7.13
N ARG A 49 -7.21 -26.57 7.86
CA ARG A 49 -7.48 -26.23 9.26
C ARG A 49 -6.26 -26.50 10.12
N ASP A 50 -5.61 -27.65 9.95
CA ASP A 50 -4.47 -28.03 10.77
C ASP A 50 -3.25 -27.16 10.47
N GLN A 51 -3.05 -26.78 9.20
CA GLN A 51 -2.06 -25.79 8.79
C GLN A 51 -2.32 -24.42 9.46
N LEU A 52 -3.54 -23.90 9.37
CA LEU A 52 -3.91 -22.63 10.01
C LEU A 52 -3.77 -22.71 11.54
N LYS A 53 -4.09 -23.85 12.15
CA LYS A 53 -3.94 -24.05 13.59
C LYS A 53 -2.47 -24.03 14.00
N ALA A 54 -1.57 -24.57 13.18
CA ALA A 54 -0.13 -24.49 13.41
C ALA A 54 0.39 -23.05 13.28
N GLU A 55 -0.07 -22.32 12.25
CA GLU A 55 0.28 -20.92 12.03
C GLU A 55 -0.20 -20.01 13.17
N ILE A 56 -1.44 -20.20 13.64
CA ILE A 56 -1.98 -19.48 14.81
C ILE A 56 -1.15 -19.77 16.06
N LYS A 57 -0.75 -21.03 16.28
CA LYS A 57 0.11 -21.39 17.42
C LYS A 57 1.47 -20.70 17.35
N ALA A 58 2.10 -20.68 16.18
CA ALA A 58 3.36 -19.98 15.96
C ALA A 58 3.24 -18.47 16.13
N ASN A 59 2.17 -17.86 15.63
CA ASN A 59 1.90 -16.43 15.86
C ASN A 59 1.62 -16.13 17.33
N THR A 60 0.91 -17.01 18.04
CA THR A 60 0.65 -16.85 19.47
C THR A 60 1.95 -16.92 20.28
N SER A 61 2.86 -17.84 19.97
CA SER A 61 4.16 -17.92 20.65
C SER A 61 5.03 -16.70 20.35
N LEU A 62 5.04 -16.21 19.10
CA LEU A 62 5.71 -14.96 18.73
C LEU A 62 5.13 -13.75 19.48
N GLN A 63 3.81 -13.64 19.60
CA GLN A 63 3.15 -12.57 20.35
C GLN A 63 3.52 -12.59 21.83
N LYS A 64 3.57 -13.77 22.47
CA LYS A 64 4.04 -13.90 23.86
C LYS A 64 5.47 -13.39 24.01
N MET A 65 6.38 -13.80 23.13
CA MET A 65 7.77 -13.31 23.15
C MET A 65 7.86 -11.80 22.95
N ARG A 66 7.05 -11.23 22.04
CA ARG A 66 6.94 -9.78 21.85
C ARG A 66 6.50 -9.07 23.13
N THR A 67 5.46 -9.56 23.81
CA THR A 67 5.00 -8.96 25.07
C THR A 67 6.03 -9.04 26.20
N LEU A 68 6.89 -10.07 26.20
CA LEU A 68 8.01 -10.18 27.15
C LEU A 68 9.10 -9.15 26.85
N LEU A 69 9.46 -8.97 25.58
CA LEU A 69 10.42 -7.95 25.13
C LEU A 69 9.93 -6.52 25.44
N ASP A 70 8.65 -6.23 25.20
CA ASP A 70 8.08 -4.91 25.47
C ASP A 70 8.05 -4.59 26.98
N ARG A 71 7.89 -5.60 27.85
CA ARG A 71 7.89 -5.44 29.32
C ARG A 71 9.28 -5.27 29.93
N THR A 72 10.28 -5.91 29.36
CA THR A 72 11.64 -5.95 29.94
C THR A 72 12.45 -4.70 29.64
N GLY A 73 12.04 -3.88 28.65
CA GLY A 73 12.85 -2.76 28.20
C GLY A 73 14.18 -3.23 27.58
N PHE A 74 14.86 -2.35 26.84
CA PHE A 74 16.10 -2.62 26.12
C PHE A 74 17.04 -3.66 26.78
N PRO A 75 17.42 -4.76 26.08
CA PRO A 75 18.16 -5.87 26.68
C PRO A 75 19.67 -5.62 26.71
N TYR A 76 20.10 -4.46 27.21
CA TYR A 76 21.52 -4.24 27.53
C TYR A 76 21.89 -4.70 28.94
N GLU A 77 20.90 -4.97 29.79
CA GLU A 77 21.14 -5.61 31.08
C GLU A 77 20.74 -7.08 30.97
N ARG A 78 21.73 -7.93 31.19
CA ARG A 78 21.60 -9.36 31.42
C ARG A 78 20.75 -9.54 32.68
N ASN A 79 19.44 -9.45 32.53
CA ASN A 79 18.52 -9.79 33.60
C ASN A 79 18.57 -11.31 33.75
N GLU A 80 18.98 -11.74 34.95
CA GLU A 80 19.06 -13.13 35.41
C GLU A 80 17.69 -13.85 35.37
N ASP A 81 16.62 -13.15 34.99
CA ASP A 81 15.27 -13.69 34.80
C ASP A 81 15.07 -14.49 33.50
N VAL A 82 16.07 -14.50 32.59
CA VAL A 82 16.03 -15.33 31.37
C VAL A 82 16.40 -16.80 31.67
N ASP A 83 16.90 -17.11 32.87
CA ASP A 83 17.24 -18.48 33.29
C ASP A 83 16.01 -19.35 33.62
N ASN A 84 14.79 -18.80 33.54
CA ASN A 84 13.54 -19.57 33.66
C ASN A 84 12.88 -19.95 32.32
N LEU A 85 13.56 -19.75 31.18
CA LEU A 85 13.17 -20.47 29.96
C LEU A 85 13.73 -21.89 30.02
N GLU A 86 12.98 -22.73 30.71
CA GLU A 86 13.07 -24.19 30.67
C GLU A 86 12.69 -24.68 29.26
N ASP A 87 13.54 -24.40 28.26
CA ASP A 87 13.68 -25.20 27.05
C ASP A 87 14.99 -24.80 26.32
N GLY A 88 16.04 -25.57 26.58
CA GLY A 88 17.34 -25.49 25.90
C GLY A 88 17.27 -25.99 24.45
N SER A 89 16.34 -25.45 23.67
CA SER A 89 16.12 -25.79 22.26
C SER A 89 16.47 -24.57 21.40
N ASP A 90 17.26 -24.77 20.35
CA ASP A 90 17.60 -23.76 19.31
C ASP A 90 16.38 -22.96 18.81
N ASN A 91 15.19 -23.52 18.98
CA ASN A 91 13.91 -22.92 18.63
C ASN A 91 13.51 -21.72 19.50
N SER A 92 13.92 -21.66 20.79
CA SER A 92 13.58 -20.54 21.69
C SER A 92 14.38 -19.28 21.37
N GLN A 93 15.69 -19.44 21.09
CA GLN A 93 16.55 -18.36 20.64
C GLN A 93 16.13 -17.84 19.25
N LEU A 94 15.78 -18.74 18.34
CA LEU A 94 15.24 -18.37 17.02
C LEU A 94 13.94 -17.57 17.15
N LEU A 95 13.02 -18.00 18.02
CA LEU A 95 11.75 -17.32 18.27
C LEU A 95 11.96 -15.92 18.87
N LEU A 96 12.91 -15.78 19.79
CA LEU A 96 13.31 -14.48 20.35
C LEU A 96 13.87 -13.54 19.27
N MET A 97 14.76 -14.04 18.41
CA MET A 97 15.34 -13.28 17.30
C MET A 97 14.27 -12.86 16.28
N MET A 98 13.32 -13.75 15.97
CA MET A 98 12.16 -13.43 15.11
C MET A 98 11.28 -12.34 15.73
N ALA A 99 10.97 -12.42 17.02
CA ALA A 99 10.19 -11.41 17.72
C ALA A 99 10.90 -10.03 17.74
N ARG A 100 12.22 -10.02 17.95
CA ARG A 100 13.02 -8.79 17.88
C ARG A 100 13.07 -8.23 16.47
N HIS A 101 13.23 -9.08 15.46
CA HIS A 101 13.24 -8.65 14.06
C HIS A 101 11.89 -8.02 13.69
N THR A 102 10.76 -8.62 14.08
CA THR A 102 9.44 -8.05 13.77
C THR A 102 9.22 -6.72 14.48
N GLN A 103 9.63 -6.57 15.75
CA GLN A 103 9.60 -5.28 16.44
C GLN A 103 10.41 -4.20 15.72
N LEU A 104 11.65 -4.52 15.31
CA LEU A 104 12.49 -3.57 14.57
C LEU A 104 11.89 -3.21 13.20
N LYS A 105 11.27 -4.19 12.53
CA LYS A 105 10.57 -3.95 11.27
C LYS A 105 9.35 -3.06 11.46
N ASP A 106 8.58 -3.27 12.53
CA ASP A 106 7.43 -2.43 12.87
C ASP A 106 7.88 -1.01 13.23
N LEU A 107 8.99 -0.87 13.96
CA LEU A 107 9.58 0.43 14.28
C LEU A 107 10.08 1.16 13.02
N LEU A 108 10.74 0.45 12.11
CA LEU A 108 11.16 1.01 10.82
C LEU A 108 9.94 1.44 10.00
N HIS A 109 8.88 0.64 10.00
CA HIS A 109 7.64 1.00 9.33
C HIS A 109 6.97 2.23 9.97
N ALA A 110 6.94 2.31 11.30
CA ALA A 110 6.44 3.49 12.01
C ALA A 110 7.29 4.74 11.69
N HIS A 111 8.61 4.60 11.59
CA HIS A 111 9.50 5.68 11.15
C HIS A 111 9.17 6.13 9.72
N HIS A 112 8.96 5.20 8.79
CA HIS A 112 8.54 5.52 7.43
C HIS A 112 7.22 6.32 7.40
N LEU A 113 6.23 5.91 8.21
CA LEU A 113 4.93 6.55 8.29
C LEU A 113 5.00 7.96 8.92
N ILE A 114 5.79 8.13 9.99
CA ILE A 114 5.83 9.37 10.78
C ILE A 114 6.86 10.35 10.19
N GLY A 115 8.05 9.86 9.87
CA GLY A 115 9.16 10.66 9.34
C GLY A 115 9.05 10.93 7.85
N GLY A 116 8.30 10.12 7.10
CA GLY A 116 8.12 10.30 5.65
C GLY A 116 9.36 10.00 4.80
N TYR A 117 10.42 9.46 5.41
CA TYR A 117 11.61 9.01 4.71
C TYR A 117 12.20 7.71 5.28
N ASP A 118 12.84 6.96 4.40
CA ASP A 118 13.68 5.81 4.74
C ASP A 118 15.15 6.10 4.50
N VAL A 119 16.00 5.50 5.32
CA VAL A 119 17.45 5.69 5.28
C VAL A 119 18.14 4.34 5.10
N LEU A 120 18.83 4.17 3.98
CA LEU A 120 19.60 2.96 3.68
C LEU A 120 21.09 3.28 3.60
N GLN A 121 21.91 2.54 4.32
CA GLN A 121 23.36 2.68 4.20
C GLN A 121 23.82 2.14 2.84
N THR A 122 24.66 2.91 2.16
CA THR A 122 25.26 2.55 0.87
C THR A 122 26.79 2.51 0.98
N ARG A 123 27.45 1.87 0.01
CA ARG A 123 28.92 1.91 -0.17
C ARG A 123 29.73 1.58 1.09
N LYS A 124 29.38 0.48 1.78
CA LYS A 124 30.08 0.01 2.99
C LYS A 124 30.18 1.10 4.10
N GLY A 125 29.13 1.90 4.26
CA GLY A 125 29.03 2.90 5.33
C GLY A 125 29.60 4.28 5.00
N LYS A 126 30.07 4.50 3.76
CA LYS A 126 30.57 5.82 3.32
C LYS A 126 29.48 6.74 2.81
N GLY A 127 28.28 6.23 2.53
CA GLY A 127 27.17 7.04 2.05
C GLY A 127 25.82 6.50 2.52
N VAL A 128 24.79 7.30 2.31
CA VAL A 128 23.43 7.04 2.72
C VAL A 128 22.50 7.35 1.56
N CYS A 129 21.54 6.47 1.29
CA CYS A 129 20.43 6.72 0.39
C CYS A 129 19.20 7.08 1.24
N VAL A 130 18.62 8.25 0.98
CA VAL A 130 17.38 8.70 1.61
C VAL A 130 16.26 8.60 0.57
N SER A 131 15.19 7.89 0.93
CA SER A 131 13.99 7.74 0.10
C SER A 131 12.84 8.52 0.73
N LEU A 132 12.35 9.55 0.06
CA LEU A 132 11.24 10.41 0.46
C LEU A 132 9.98 10.00 -0.30
N ALA A 133 8.97 9.53 0.42
CA ALA A 133 7.68 9.19 -0.17
C ALA A 133 6.75 10.41 -0.12
N THR A 134 6.11 10.73 -1.24
CA THR A 134 5.04 11.73 -1.28
C THR A 134 3.69 11.08 -1.01
N ALA A 135 2.80 11.80 -0.33
CA ALA A 135 1.47 11.30 -0.03
C ALA A 135 0.39 12.38 -0.22
N TYR A 136 -0.79 11.92 -0.64
CA TYR A 136 -2.00 12.73 -0.77
C TYR A 136 -3.17 11.95 -0.17
N GLU A 137 -3.90 12.56 0.77
CA GLU A 137 -5.06 11.97 1.45
C GLU A 137 -4.84 10.53 1.98
N GLY A 138 -3.64 10.27 2.54
CA GLY A 138 -3.29 8.96 3.10
C GLY A 138 -2.84 7.92 2.08
N VAL A 139 -2.77 8.27 0.80
CA VAL A 139 -2.27 7.40 -0.27
C VAL A 139 -0.87 7.85 -0.69
N TYR A 140 0.07 6.91 -0.71
CA TYR A 140 1.42 7.14 -1.24
C TYR A 140 1.39 7.28 -2.76
N LEU A 141 2.11 8.29 -3.26
CA LEU A 141 2.22 8.61 -4.68
C LEU A 141 3.61 8.20 -5.19
N GLU A 142 4.47 9.18 -5.45
CA GLU A 142 5.82 8.96 -5.99
C GLU A 142 6.86 8.95 -4.86
N THR A 143 7.93 8.17 -5.05
CA THR A 143 9.09 8.13 -4.13
C THR A 143 10.32 8.72 -4.80
N TYR A 144 10.95 9.65 -4.10
CA TYR A 144 12.14 10.36 -4.53
C TYR A 144 13.36 9.91 -3.71
N ASN A 145 14.51 9.77 -4.35
CA ASN A 145 15.71 9.21 -3.75
C ASN A 145 16.88 10.20 -3.84
N LEU A 146 17.65 10.28 -2.76
CA LEU A 146 18.90 11.06 -2.67
C LEU A 146 20.02 10.17 -2.13
N GLU A 147 21.11 10.02 -2.88
CA GLU A 147 22.37 9.47 -2.37
C GLU A 147 23.22 10.62 -1.81
N ILE A 148 23.53 10.54 -0.52
CA ILE A 148 24.36 11.50 0.23
C ILE A 148 25.67 10.82 0.63
N ASP A 149 26.79 11.49 0.38
CA ASP A 149 28.12 11.06 0.83
C ASP A 149 28.37 11.55 2.27
N LEU A 150 28.80 10.65 3.16
CA LEU A 150 29.10 10.93 4.57
C LEU A 150 30.59 11.28 4.77
N GLY A 151 31.23 11.86 3.76
CA GLY A 151 32.61 12.33 3.85
C GLY A 151 32.79 13.48 4.83
N SER A 152 33.90 14.23 4.69
CA SER A 152 34.16 15.42 5.52
C SER A 152 33.11 16.52 5.34
N ASP A 153 32.51 16.62 4.15
CA ASP A 153 31.34 17.45 3.87
C ASP A 153 30.20 16.55 3.39
N LEU A 154 29.01 16.76 3.94
CA LEU A 154 27.79 16.12 3.43
C LEU A 154 27.50 16.66 2.03
N ARG A 155 27.49 15.79 1.01
CA ARG A 155 27.23 16.15 -0.39
C ARG A 155 26.25 15.21 -1.04
N ILE A 156 25.34 15.74 -1.85
CA ILE A 156 24.43 14.94 -2.65
C ILE A 156 25.19 14.45 -3.88
N TYR A 157 25.33 13.13 -4.01
CA TYR A 157 26.03 12.49 -5.13
C TYR A 157 25.09 12.22 -6.30
N ARG A 158 23.89 11.70 -6.03
CA ARG A 158 22.86 11.37 -7.04
C ARG A 158 21.48 11.63 -6.48
N HIS A 159 20.56 12.05 -7.33
CA HIS A 159 19.16 12.16 -6.97
C HIS A 159 18.25 12.01 -8.19
N ASN A 160 16.97 11.75 -7.96
CA ASN A 160 15.91 11.84 -8.97
C ASN A 160 14.94 13.01 -8.70
N ILE A 161 15.33 13.99 -7.85
CA ILE A 161 14.53 15.20 -7.61
C ILE A 161 14.33 15.96 -8.92
N PRO A 162 13.09 16.39 -9.26
CA PRO A 162 12.83 17.15 -10.47
C PRO A 162 13.64 18.46 -10.55
N PRO A 163 14.14 18.86 -11.73
CA PRO A 163 15.08 19.97 -11.89
C PRO A 163 14.50 21.34 -11.54
N PHE A 164 13.17 21.46 -11.50
CA PHE A 164 12.48 22.69 -11.12
C PHE A 164 12.38 22.89 -9.60
N ILE A 165 12.73 21.89 -8.79
CA ILE A 165 12.83 22.02 -7.34
C ILE A 165 14.23 22.55 -7.02
N PRO A 166 14.37 23.65 -6.26
CA PRO A 166 15.64 24.35 -6.09
C PRO A 166 16.55 23.66 -5.07
N LEU A 167 17.00 22.44 -5.36
CA LEU A 167 17.74 21.58 -4.43
C LEU A 167 19.03 22.23 -3.91
N GLU A 168 19.81 22.88 -4.77
CA GLU A 168 21.04 23.58 -4.37
C GLU A 168 20.78 24.69 -3.35
N ARG A 169 19.70 25.46 -3.57
CA ARG A 169 19.28 26.51 -2.63
C ARG A 169 18.87 25.90 -1.30
N LEU A 170 18.10 24.80 -1.33
CA LEU A 170 17.69 24.08 -0.11
C LEU A 170 18.88 23.53 0.67
N VAL A 171 19.93 23.03 0.00
CA VAL A 171 21.15 22.58 0.66
C VAL A 171 21.86 23.73 1.37
N THR A 172 21.98 24.90 0.71
CA THR A 172 22.63 26.07 1.30
C THR A 172 21.83 26.74 2.41
N GLN A 173 20.50 26.78 2.30
CA GLN A 173 19.62 27.45 3.27
C GLN A 173 19.27 26.54 4.45
N GLY A 174 19.07 25.25 4.18
CA GLY A 174 18.66 24.24 5.16
C GLY A 174 19.80 23.71 6.01
N ASN A 175 20.96 24.38 6.02
CA ASN A 175 22.05 24.06 6.93
C ASN A 175 22.41 22.56 6.92
N MET A 176 22.44 21.92 5.74
CA MET A 176 22.58 20.46 5.59
C MET A 176 23.78 19.88 6.35
N GLN A 177 24.84 20.67 6.57
CA GLN A 177 26.01 20.26 7.36
C GLN A 177 25.76 20.18 8.87
N THR A 178 24.89 21.02 9.43
CA THR A 178 24.58 21.06 10.86
C THR A 178 23.26 20.37 11.19
N ASP A 179 22.25 20.45 10.32
CA ASP A 179 20.97 19.79 10.49
C ASP A 179 20.42 19.20 9.18
N ILE A 180 20.67 17.91 8.99
CA ILE A 180 20.15 17.17 7.84
C ILE A 180 18.62 16.95 7.93
N LYS A 181 18.03 16.97 9.14
CA LYS A 181 16.60 16.71 9.32
C LYS A 181 15.79 17.89 8.82
N ASP A 182 16.15 19.11 9.21
CA ASP A 182 15.50 20.34 8.72
C ASP A 182 15.55 20.44 7.19
N PHE A 183 16.68 20.06 6.58
CA PHE A 183 16.80 19.96 5.14
C PHE A 183 15.83 18.94 4.53
N LEU A 184 15.78 17.72 5.08
CA LEU A 184 14.88 16.66 4.59
C LEU A 184 13.41 17.02 4.77
N ASP A 185 13.05 17.64 5.89
CA ASP A 185 11.69 18.10 6.17
C ASP A 185 11.26 19.19 5.18
N THR A 186 12.13 20.17 4.93
CA THR A 186 11.88 21.21 3.93
C THR A 186 11.72 20.60 2.54
N LEU A 187 12.64 19.72 2.14
CA LEU A 187 12.56 19.03 0.84
C LEU A 187 11.27 18.20 0.71
N SER A 188 10.89 17.49 1.78
CA SER A 188 9.65 16.72 1.86
C SER A 188 8.44 17.62 1.64
N GLN A 189 8.40 18.82 2.23
CA GLN A 189 7.31 19.78 2.03
C GLN A 189 7.20 20.22 0.55
N TYR A 190 8.32 20.56 -0.09
CA TYR A 190 8.33 20.91 -1.52
C TYR A 190 7.79 19.78 -2.41
N LEU A 191 8.26 18.56 -2.17
CA LEU A 191 7.85 17.38 -2.95
C LEU A 191 6.37 17.05 -2.72
N ASN A 192 5.91 17.08 -1.47
CA ASN A 192 4.52 16.83 -1.12
C ASN A 192 3.56 17.91 -1.63
N ALA A 193 4.01 19.16 -1.65
CA ALA A 193 3.26 20.26 -2.24
C ALA A 193 3.10 20.06 -3.75
N TYR A 194 4.19 19.75 -4.45
CA TYR A 194 4.17 19.47 -5.88
C TYR A 194 3.28 18.27 -6.23
N ALA A 195 3.52 17.12 -5.59
CA ALA A 195 2.75 15.91 -5.81
C ALA A 195 1.26 16.12 -5.49
N GLY A 196 0.96 16.84 -4.40
CA GLY A 196 -0.41 17.18 -4.02
C GLY A 196 -1.13 18.02 -5.06
N ARG A 197 -0.51 19.09 -5.57
CA ARG A 197 -1.10 19.95 -6.62
C ARG A 197 -1.33 19.18 -7.92
N LYS A 198 -0.36 18.35 -8.33
CA LYS A 198 -0.48 17.46 -9.50
C LYS A 198 -1.64 16.46 -9.33
N GLN A 199 -1.77 15.87 -8.13
CA GLN A 199 -2.83 14.91 -7.83
C GLN A 199 -4.21 15.57 -7.78
N GLN A 200 -4.35 16.74 -7.15
CA GLN A 200 -5.59 17.52 -7.12
C GLN A 200 -6.07 17.87 -8.53
N LEU A 201 -5.15 18.31 -9.39
CA LEU A 201 -5.44 18.61 -10.79
C LEU A 201 -5.91 17.37 -11.55
N HIS A 202 -5.27 16.23 -11.30
CA HIS A 202 -5.65 14.96 -11.91
C HIS A 202 -7.06 14.53 -11.48
N LEU A 203 -7.33 14.52 -10.17
CA LEU A 203 -8.64 14.15 -9.61
C LEU A 203 -9.76 15.09 -10.09
N THR A 204 -9.49 16.39 -10.18
CA THR A 204 -10.48 17.36 -10.65
C THR A 204 -10.92 17.07 -12.09
N LYS A 205 -9.98 16.66 -12.96
CA LYS A 205 -10.30 16.26 -14.34
C LYS A 205 -11.10 14.96 -14.40
N GLU A 206 -10.80 14.01 -13.52
CA GLU A 206 -11.51 12.73 -13.49
C GLU A 206 -12.96 12.89 -12.99
N ILE A 207 -13.16 13.72 -11.96
CA ILE A 207 -14.49 13.95 -11.37
C ILE A 207 -15.34 14.86 -12.28
N HIS A 208 -14.72 15.90 -12.86
CA HIS A 208 -15.41 16.91 -13.65
C HIS A 208 -14.90 16.96 -15.08
N SER A 209 -15.63 16.31 -15.99
CA SER A 209 -15.33 16.31 -17.44
C SER A 209 -15.43 17.68 -18.11
N SER A 210 -16.09 18.64 -17.46
CA SER A 210 -16.22 20.03 -17.91
C SER A 210 -15.01 20.92 -17.61
N VAL A 211 -14.02 20.40 -16.87
CA VAL A 211 -12.82 21.15 -16.47
C VAL A 211 -11.70 20.90 -17.47
N GLN A 212 -11.32 21.95 -18.21
CA GLN A 212 -10.18 21.92 -19.09
C GLN A 212 -9.01 22.69 -18.46
N VAL A 213 -7.82 22.09 -18.47
CA VAL A 213 -6.58 22.82 -18.11
C VAL A 213 -6.12 23.56 -19.35
N VAL A 214 -6.18 24.88 -19.29
CA VAL A 214 -5.73 25.76 -20.36
C VAL A 214 -4.22 25.93 -20.29
N GLU A 215 -3.70 26.22 -19.09
CA GLU A 215 -2.26 26.37 -18.85
C GLU A 215 -1.85 25.79 -17.51
N SER A 216 -0.65 25.19 -17.47
CA SER A 216 0.02 24.75 -16.24
C SER A 216 1.52 24.83 -16.45
N ASN A 217 2.25 25.37 -15.48
CA ASN A 217 3.70 25.25 -15.46
C ASN A 217 4.14 23.91 -14.85
N ALA A 218 5.43 23.57 -15.00
CA ALA A 218 5.99 22.28 -14.56
C ALA A 218 5.85 22.02 -13.05
N LEU A 219 5.87 23.06 -12.22
CA LEU A 219 5.70 23.01 -10.77
C LEU A 219 4.23 23.00 -10.31
N CYS A 220 3.27 23.14 -11.23
CA CYS A 220 1.86 23.37 -10.91
C CYS A 220 1.65 24.54 -9.91
N THR A 221 2.47 25.60 -9.99
CA THR A 221 2.32 26.82 -9.17
C THR A 221 1.44 27.88 -9.83
N ILE A 222 1.17 27.75 -11.12
CA ILE A 222 0.20 28.56 -11.84
C ILE A 222 -0.64 27.60 -12.65
N LEU A 223 -1.93 27.56 -12.36
CA LEU A 223 -2.90 26.71 -13.05
C LEU A 223 -4.02 27.59 -13.57
N VAL A 224 -4.28 27.52 -14.88
CA VAL A 224 -5.40 28.19 -15.53
C VAL A 224 -6.39 27.11 -15.95
N LEU A 225 -7.55 27.10 -15.30
CA LEU A 225 -8.63 26.15 -15.51
C LEU A 225 -9.79 26.86 -16.19
N MET A 226 -10.38 26.21 -17.18
CA MET A 226 -11.62 26.66 -17.82
C MET A 226 -12.74 25.71 -17.43
N PHE A 227 -13.82 26.28 -16.90
CA PHE A 227 -15.03 25.58 -16.54
C PHE A 227 -16.11 25.85 -17.57
N THR A 228 -16.73 24.79 -18.07
CA THR A 228 -17.88 24.86 -18.98
C THR A 228 -19.12 24.30 -18.29
N ILE A 229 -20.20 25.07 -18.21
CA ILE A 229 -21.45 24.59 -17.60
C ILE A 229 -22.32 24.00 -18.72
N PRO A 230 -22.64 22.70 -18.70
CA PRO A 230 -23.50 22.11 -19.72
C PRO A 230 -24.96 22.54 -19.48
N GLY A 231 -25.54 23.30 -20.41
CA GLY A 231 -26.99 23.56 -20.47
C GLY A 231 -27.41 25.04 -20.51
N GLU A 232 -26.56 25.97 -20.11
CA GLU A 232 -26.74 27.41 -20.34
C GLU A 232 -25.86 27.87 -21.52
N LYS A 233 -26.20 28.99 -22.16
CA LYS A 233 -25.34 29.59 -23.21
C LYS A 233 -23.91 29.62 -22.68
N ALA A 234 -22.98 29.05 -23.44
CA ALA A 234 -21.65 28.65 -23.01
C ALA A 234 -20.78 29.82 -22.48
N GLU A 235 -21.08 30.32 -21.29
CA GLU A 235 -20.23 31.25 -20.56
C GLU A 235 -19.11 30.43 -19.91
N ALA A 236 -17.98 30.37 -20.60
CA ALA A 236 -16.78 29.75 -20.07
C ALA A 236 -16.26 30.62 -18.92
N THR A 237 -16.05 30.02 -17.75
CA THR A 237 -15.44 30.70 -16.61
C THR A 237 -13.97 30.28 -16.50
N LEU A 238 -13.08 31.25 -16.52
CA LEU A 238 -11.65 31.06 -16.33
C LEU A 238 -11.30 31.21 -14.86
N CYS A 239 -10.58 30.24 -14.30
CA CYS A 239 -10.06 30.28 -12.95
C CYS A 239 -8.55 30.16 -12.98
N THR A 240 -7.86 31.13 -12.41
CA THR A 240 -6.40 31.12 -12.26
C THR A 240 -6.04 30.91 -10.81
N LEU A 241 -5.32 29.82 -10.53
CA LEU A 241 -4.77 29.47 -9.22
C LEU A 241 -3.29 29.82 -9.19
N GLN A 242 -2.86 30.60 -8.20
CA GLN A 242 -1.46 30.98 -8.01
C GLN A 242 -0.96 30.53 -6.63
N TYR A 243 0.21 29.89 -6.62
CA TYR A 243 0.87 29.36 -5.43
C TYR A 243 2.19 30.10 -5.24
N ALA A 244 2.19 31.14 -4.42
CA ALA A 244 3.38 31.93 -4.13
C ALA A 244 4.36 31.12 -3.26
N ASP A 245 3.82 30.39 -2.27
CA ASP A 245 4.59 29.44 -1.47
C ASP A 245 4.59 28.06 -2.14
N HIS A 246 5.78 27.57 -2.46
CA HIS A 246 5.99 26.30 -3.15
C HIS A 246 5.95 25.08 -2.22
N THR A 247 5.88 25.30 -0.91
CA THR A 247 5.72 24.28 0.13
C THR A 247 4.24 24.00 0.45
N GLN A 248 3.33 24.81 -0.06
CA GLN A 248 1.90 24.70 0.20
C GLN A 248 1.16 23.96 -0.90
N ARG A 249 0.13 23.21 -0.50
CA ARG A 249 -0.81 22.52 -1.40
C ARG A 249 -1.99 23.40 -1.79
N LEU A 250 -2.25 24.49 -1.06
CA LEU A 250 -3.37 25.40 -1.30
C LEU A 250 -2.90 26.65 -2.05
N PRO A 251 -3.72 27.17 -2.99
CA PRO A 251 -3.38 28.36 -3.71
C PRO A 251 -3.38 29.56 -2.77
N THR A 252 -2.38 30.42 -2.91
CA THR A 252 -2.31 31.70 -2.20
C THR A 252 -3.28 32.72 -2.79
N ARG A 253 -3.56 32.62 -4.09
CA ARG A 253 -4.49 33.51 -4.78
C ARG A 253 -5.33 32.74 -5.79
N VAL A 254 -6.59 33.12 -5.90
CA VAL A 254 -7.57 32.59 -6.84
C VAL A 254 -8.19 33.78 -7.57
N ASN A 255 -8.14 33.77 -8.90
CA ASN A 255 -8.81 34.76 -9.74
C ASN A 255 -9.84 34.06 -10.61
N ILE A 256 -11.07 34.58 -10.63
CA ILE A 256 -12.18 34.01 -11.41
C ILE A 256 -12.69 35.07 -12.36
N GLU A 257 -12.68 34.75 -13.64
CA GLU A 257 -13.12 35.62 -14.73
C GLU A 257 -14.24 34.90 -15.49
N SER A 258 -15.44 35.47 -15.51
CA SER A 258 -16.54 35.02 -16.36
C SER A 258 -16.82 36.07 -17.45
N GLU A 259 -17.40 35.65 -18.57
CA GLU A 259 -17.97 36.56 -19.57
C GLU A 259 -19.22 37.27 -18.98
N GLY A 260 -19.02 38.22 -18.06
CA GLY A 260 -20.12 39.01 -17.50
C GLY A 260 -19.78 39.83 -16.26
N THR A 261 -18.88 39.36 -15.40
CA THR A 261 -18.54 40.10 -14.17
C THR A 261 -17.20 39.63 -13.60
N THR A 262 -16.23 40.55 -13.46
CA THR A 262 -14.95 40.27 -12.79
C THR A 262 -15.14 40.27 -11.27
N HIS A 263 -15.17 39.09 -10.66
CA HIS A 263 -15.19 38.94 -9.19
C HIS A 263 -13.79 38.60 -8.68
N LYS A 264 -13.07 39.60 -8.17
CA LYS A 264 -11.80 39.41 -7.47
C LYS A 264 -12.07 39.02 -6.02
N HIS A 265 -12.00 37.72 -5.71
CA HIS A 265 -11.97 37.27 -4.32
C HIS A 265 -10.54 37.06 -3.86
N GLN A 266 -10.07 37.98 -3.03
CA GLN A 266 -8.79 37.90 -2.35
C GLN A 266 -9.01 37.13 -1.04
N LEU A 267 -8.61 35.86 -1.01
CA LEU A 267 -8.54 35.09 0.23
C LEU A 267 -7.27 35.54 0.96
N ASP A 268 -7.41 36.53 1.84
CA ASP A 268 -6.37 36.84 2.81
C ASP A 268 -6.35 35.71 3.85
N THR A 269 -5.21 35.01 3.95
CA THR A 269 -4.90 34.08 5.05
C THR A 269 -3.71 34.62 5.80
#